data_AF-A0A9L0SC70-F1
#
_entry.id   AF-A0A9L0SC70-F1
#
_cell.length_a   1.000
_cell.length_b   1.000
_cell.length_c   1.000
_cell.angle_alpha   90.00
_cell.angle_beta   90.00
_cell.angle_gamma   90.00
#
_symmetry.space_group_name_H-M   'P 1'
#
loop_
_entity.id
_entity.type
_entity.pdbx_description
1 polymer ?
#
loop_
_entity_poly.entity_id
_entity_poly.type
_entity_poly.pdbx_seq_one_letter_code
_entity_poly.pdbx_strand_id
1 'polypeptide(L)'
;MSGAWGAGRALAALLLAASVLSAALLAPGGAPERGAESARPRDKKRHVELKMDQALLLIHNELLRTNLTVYWNSERCYHCLFQVLVNVSQSRRAGEPSIAAVGVSAQHGSILQLKATEEEKEVCRLEYKFGEFGNYSLLVKHVQDGVDRIACDVVVNEDPVDSNLPVTVAFLIGLALVIAVCFLRFLLSLDDFNNWISKAINSRETDHLINSELGSPSRADALGGDSQLEAWGPAAAPQRLRCVDTFRGIALIIMVFVNYGGGKYWYFKHSSWNGLTVADLVFPWFVFIMGSSIFLSMTSTLQRGCSKFRLLGKIAWRSFLLISLGIVVVNPNYCLGPLSWDKLRIPGVLQRLGVTYFVVAVLELLFAKPVPGSGASERRCSSLRDILSSWPQWLFILLLESIWLGLTFFLPVPGCPTGYLGPGGIGDLGRYPNCTGGAAGYIDRLLLGEDHLYQHPSSAVLYHTEVAYDPEGILGTINSIVMAFLGVQAGRILLYYKDQTKAILLRFTAWSCFLGLISVALTKVSENEGSIPINKNLWSISYVTTLSSFAFFILLVLYPTVDVKGLWTGTPFFYPVGEDPNLTITDPEGQNREMRCSTWSCQTDLQSDWRNLYSFQKHVGNVCLHILTVSTS
;
A
#
# COMPACT_ATOMS: atom_id res chain seq x y z
N MET A 1 -20.58 -53.64 0.92
CA MET A 1 -21.53 -52.54 0.61
C MET A 1 -22.19 -51.99 1.89
N SER A 2 -21.42 -51.56 2.90
CA SER A 2 -21.98 -50.92 4.11
C SER A 2 -21.13 -49.77 4.69
N GLY A 3 -19.93 -49.51 4.15
CA GLY A 3 -19.07 -48.40 4.61
C GLY A 3 -19.25 -47.06 3.87
N ALA A 4 -19.86 -47.05 2.68
CA ALA A 4 -19.92 -45.87 1.81
C ALA A 4 -21.11 -44.93 2.10
N TRP A 5 -22.11 -45.38 2.86
CA TRP A 5 -23.31 -44.59 3.20
C TRP A 5 -23.13 -43.69 4.43
N GLY A 6 -22.07 -43.89 5.22
CA GLY A 6 -21.77 -43.07 6.41
C GLY A 6 -21.12 -41.73 6.09
N ALA A 7 -20.21 -41.69 5.12
CA ALA A 7 -19.41 -40.50 4.81
C ALA A 7 -20.25 -39.35 4.21
N GLY A 8 -21.24 -39.65 3.37
CA GLY A 8 -22.13 -38.65 2.78
C GLY A 8 -23.05 -37.98 3.80
N ARG A 9 -23.53 -38.73 4.80
CA ARG A 9 -24.35 -38.18 5.90
C ARG A 9 -23.50 -37.37 6.88
N ALA A 10 -22.26 -37.76 7.13
CA ALA A 10 -21.31 -37.00 7.95
C ALA A 10 -20.93 -35.66 7.28
N LEU A 11 -20.71 -35.66 5.96
CA LEU A 11 -20.39 -34.44 5.20
C LEU A 11 -21.59 -33.50 5.12
N ALA A 12 -22.79 -34.02 4.88
CA ALA A 12 -24.02 -33.23 4.90
C ALA A 12 -24.33 -32.68 6.30
N ALA A 13 -24.08 -33.45 7.36
CA ALA A 13 -24.22 -33.01 8.74
C ALA A 13 -23.20 -31.93 9.12
N LEU A 14 -21.95 -32.03 8.64
CA LEU A 14 -20.92 -31.00 8.84
C LEU A 14 -21.24 -29.71 8.09
N LEU A 15 -21.75 -29.79 6.86
CA LEU A 15 -22.17 -28.63 6.07
C LEU A 15 -23.42 -27.96 6.66
N LEU A 16 -24.39 -28.74 7.16
CA LEU A 16 -25.55 -28.21 7.86
C LEU A 16 -25.15 -27.61 9.21
N ALA A 17 -24.26 -28.25 9.98
CA ALA A 17 -23.74 -27.70 11.23
C ALA A 17 -22.97 -26.38 11.01
N ALA A 18 -22.19 -26.28 9.92
CA ALA A 18 -21.51 -25.05 9.53
C ALA A 18 -22.50 -23.93 9.15
N SER A 19 -23.58 -24.25 8.42
CA SER A 19 -24.63 -23.28 8.08
C SER A 19 -25.43 -22.80 9.30
N VAL A 20 -25.67 -23.69 10.28
CA VAL A 20 -26.37 -23.36 11.53
C VAL A 20 -25.46 -22.54 12.45
N LEU A 21 -24.15 -22.80 12.48
CA LEU A 21 -23.18 -21.95 13.19
C LEU A 21 -23.11 -20.54 12.57
N SER A 22 -23.11 -20.43 11.24
CA SER A 22 -23.15 -19.13 10.55
C SER A 22 -24.45 -18.37 10.78
N ALA A 23 -25.59 -19.07 10.93
CA ALA A 23 -26.87 -18.43 11.28
C ALA A 23 -26.94 -18.01 12.76
N ALA A 24 -26.33 -18.78 13.67
CA ALA A 24 -26.28 -18.45 15.10
C ALA A 24 -25.33 -17.27 15.42
N LEU A 25 -24.27 -17.08 14.62
CA LEU A 25 -23.35 -15.93 14.73
C LEU A 25 -23.91 -14.63 14.14
N LEU A 26 -24.98 -14.71 13.34
CA LEU A 26 -25.65 -13.56 12.71
C LEU A 26 -26.98 -13.18 13.38
N ALA A 27 -27.38 -13.88 14.44
CA ALA A 27 -28.56 -13.51 15.22
C ALA A 27 -28.21 -12.31 16.14
N PRO A 28 -28.83 -11.14 15.99
CA PRO A 28 -28.67 -10.06 16.96
C PRO A 28 -29.22 -10.54 18.31
N GLY A 29 -28.37 -10.58 19.32
CA GLY A 29 -28.74 -10.87 20.70
C GLY A 29 -29.63 -9.76 21.25
N GLY A 30 -30.94 -9.86 21.01
CA GLY A 30 -31.94 -9.02 21.64
C GLY A 30 -32.06 -9.35 23.13
N ALA A 31 -31.49 -8.50 23.98
CA ALA A 31 -31.82 -8.49 25.39
C ALA A 31 -33.24 -7.91 25.58
N PRO A 32 -34.06 -8.45 26.50
CA PRO A 32 -35.44 -8.01 26.68
C PRO A 32 -35.49 -6.64 27.36
N GLU A 33 -36.21 -5.69 26.74
CA GLU A 33 -36.65 -4.45 27.38
C GLU A 33 -37.44 -4.77 28.65
N ARG A 34 -36.90 -4.43 29.81
CA ARG A 34 -37.69 -4.20 31.03
C ARG A 34 -37.79 -2.70 31.23
N GLY A 35 -39.00 -2.18 31.03
CA GLY A 35 -39.37 -0.84 31.48
C GLY A 35 -39.18 -0.70 32.99
N ALA A 36 -38.46 0.35 33.37
CA ALA A 36 -38.49 0.90 34.72
C ALA A 36 -38.32 2.42 34.60
N GLU A 37 -39.46 3.13 34.63
CA GLU A 37 -39.51 4.54 34.99
C GLU A 37 -38.89 4.72 36.38
N SER A 38 -37.86 5.56 36.49
CA SER A 38 -37.62 6.36 37.70
C SER A 38 -36.62 7.48 37.42
N ALA A 39 -37.17 8.69 37.31
CA ALA A 39 -36.62 10.02 37.57
C ALA A 39 -35.14 10.15 38.02
N ARG A 40 -34.36 10.99 37.31
CA ARG A 40 -33.39 11.99 37.86
C ARG A 40 -32.85 12.92 36.75
N PRO A 41 -32.33 14.12 37.12
CA PRO A 41 -32.64 15.38 36.45
C PRO A 41 -31.78 15.71 35.23
N ARG A 42 -32.38 16.52 34.34
CA ARG A 42 -31.74 17.16 33.19
C ARG A 42 -30.57 18.05 33.61
N ASP A 43 -29.35 17.53 33.50
CA ASP A 43 -28.18 18.38 33.27
C ASP A 43 -28.12 18.78 31.81
N LYS A 44 -28.03 20.09 31.56
CA LYS A 44 -27.81 20.68 30.23
C LYS A 44 -26.43 20.23 29.71
N LYS A 45 -26.34 19.03 29.15
CA LYS A 45 -25.16 18.58 28.40
C LYS A 45 -25.00 19.47 27.17
N ARG A 46 -23.90 20.22 27.10
CA ARG A 46 -23.35 20.71 25.84
C ARG A 46 -23.22 19.47 24.93
N HIS A 47 -24.05 19.36 23.90
CA HIS A 47 -23.93 18.26 22.94
C HIS A 47 -22.58 18.40 22.25
N VAL A 48 -21.64 17.51 22.57
CA VAL A 48 -20.38 17.37 21.83
C VAL A 48 -20.70 16.46 20.65
N GLU A 49 -20.72 17.01 19.44
CA GLU A 49 -20.86 16.22 18.23
C GLU A 49 -19.56 15.46 17.96
N LEU A 50 -19.62 14.13 18.05
CA LEU A 50 -18.47 13.24 17.84
C LEU A 50 -18.28 12.96 16.35
N LYS A 51 -17.05 13.10 15.86
CA LYS A 51 -16.65 12.66 14.52
C LYS A 51 -16.21 11.19 14.56
N MET A 52 -16.03 10.59 13.37
CA MET A 52 -15.39 9.27 13.26
C MET A 52 -14.04 9.25 13.97
N ASP A 53 -13.68 8.09 14.51
CA ASP A 53 -12.51 7.87 15.34
C ASP A 53 -12.44 8.76 16.61
N GLN A 54 -13.58 9.20 17.15
CA GLN A 54 -13.66 9.94 18.41
C GLN A 54 -14.51 9.23 19.46
N ALA A 55 -14.21 9.50 20.72
CA ALA A 55 -14.97 9.09 21.88
C ALA A 55 -15.30 10.29 22.77
N LEU A 56 -16.36 10.21 23.56
CA LEU A 56 -16.71 11.24 24.54
C LEU A 56 -16.01 10.93 25.87
N LEU A 57 -15.24 11.90 26.37
CA LEU A 57 -14.66 11.86 27.70
C LEU A 57 -15.30 12.94 28.58
N LEU A 58 -15.92 12.51 29.68
CA LEU A 58 -16.45 13.36 30.73
C LEU A 58 -15.48 13.36 31.90
N ILE A 59 -14.97 14.53 32.29
CA ILE A 59 -13.99 14.67 33.35
C ILE A 59 -14.68 15.27 34.57
N HIS A 60 -14.70 14.52 35.67
CA HIS A 60 -15.36 14.88 36.92
C HIS A 60 -14.29 15.24 37.96
N ASN A 61 -14.23 16.51 38.32
CA ASN A 61 -13.35 17.01 39.36
C ASN A 61 -14.12 17.13 40.69
N GLU A 62 -13.84 16.23 41.64
CA GLU A 62 -14.40 16.27 43.00
C GLU A 62 -13.50 17.00 44.01
N LEU A 63 -12.32 17.45 43.58
CA LEU A 63 -11.37 18.10 44.47
C LEU A 63 -11.88 19.51 44.87
N LEU A 64 -11.89 19.76 46.17
CA LEU A 64 -12.27 21.04 46.74
C LEU A 64 -11.07 21.98 46.70
N ARG A 65 -11.23 23.17 46.10
CA ARG A 65 -10.23 24.26 46.01
C ARG A 65 -9.10 24.10 44.99
N THR A 66 -9.07 23.04 44.19
CA THR A 66 -8.04 22.85 43.16
C THR A 66 -8.65 22.81 41.76
N ASN A 67 -8.26 23.77 40.92
CA ASN A 67 -8.51 23.69 39.48
C ASN A 67 -7.57 22.66 38.86
N LEU A 68 -8.08 21.92 37.88
CA LEU A 68 -7.32 20.89 37.17
C LEU A 68 -7.14 21.29 35.71
N THR A 69 -5.91 21.19 35.24
CA THR A 69 -5.59 21.26 33.81
C THR A 69 -5.31 19.85 33.33
N VAL A 70 -6.08 19.39 32.35
CA VAL A 70 -5.89 18.07 31.75
C VAL A 70 -5.05 18.24 30.50
N TYR A 71 -3.88 17.62 30.49
CA TYR A 71 -3.03 17.51 29.33
C TYR A 71 -3.20 16.14 28.67
N TRP A 72 -2.94 16.08 27.37
CA TRP A 72 -3.01 14.85 26.61
C TRP A 72 -1.86 14.73 25.63
N ASN A 73 -1.54 13.50 25.28
CA ASN A 73 -0.68 13.14 24.16
C ASN A 73 -1.14 11.80 23.57
N SER A 74 -0.89 11.58 22.28
CA SER A 74 -1.13 10.28 21.64
C SER A 74 0.03 9.33 21.90
N GLU A 75 -0.24 8.05 22.13
CA GLU A 75 0.80 7.01 22.25
C GLU A 75 1.69 6.90 21.01
N ARG A 76 1.18 7.27 19.82
CA ARG A 76 1.95 7.28 18.57
C ARG A 76 2.88 8.50 18.46
N CYS A 77 2.69 9.53 19.30
CA CYS A 77 3.49 10.75 19.26
C CYS A 77 4.77 10.57 20.08
N TYR A 78 5.83 10.11 19.40
CA TYR A 78 7.12 9.82 20.02
C TYR A 78 7.76 11.07 20.66
N HIS A 79 7.99 11.02 21.98
CA HIS A 79 8.52 12.12 22.80
C HIS A 79 7.87 13.48 22.55
N CYS A 80 6.56 13.53 22.36
CA CYS A 80 5.89 14.82 22.14
C CYS A 80 5.66 15.59 23.44
N LEU A 81 5.68 16.92 23.34
CA LEU A 81 5.24 17.80 24.41
C LEU A 81 3.72 17.67 24.61
N PHE A 82 3.31 17.44 25.85
CA PHE A 82 1.91 17.34 26.24
C PHE A 82 1.11 18.60 25.85
N GLN A 83 -0.05 18.40 25.24
CA GLN A 83 -0.94 19.47 24.80
C GLN A 83 -2.08 19.65 25.80
N VAL A 84 -2.55 20.89 25.98
CA VAL A 84 -3.71 21.16 26.86
C VAL A 84 -4.98 20.63 26.19
N LEU A 85 -5.71 19.76 26.90
CA LEU A 85 -6.99 19.21 26.45
C LEU A 85 -8.15 20.08 26.92
N VAL A 86 -8.26 20.29 28.24
CA VAL A 86 -9.34 21.07 28.85
C VAL A 86 -8.97 21.50 30.27
N ASN A 87 -9.47 22.67 30.69
CA ASN A 87 -9.37 23.14 32.06
C ASN A 87 -10.68 22.85 32.79
N VAL A 88 -10.60 22.18 33.94
CA VAL A 88 -11.73 21.80 34.77
C VAL A 88 -11.69 22.61 36.06
N SER A 89 -12.75 23.37 36.30
CA SER A 89 -12.86 24.17 37.52
C SER A 89 -12.99 23.29 38.77
N GLN A 90 -12.63 23.84 39.92
CA GLN A 90 -12.82 23.21 41.23
C GLN A 90 -14.29 22.83 41.49
N SER A 91 -14.50 21.81 42.33
CA SER A 91 -15.83 21.49 42.84
C SER A 91 -16.35 22.61 43.76
N ARG A 92 -17.64 22.95 43.62
CA ARG A 92 -18.31 23.99 44.43
C ARG A 92 -18.81 23.47 45.79
N ARG A 93 -19.11 22.17 45.89
CA ARG A 93 -19.66 21.51 47.07
C ARG A 93 -19.20 20.06 47.12
N ALA A 94 -18.93 19.55 48.32
CA ALA A 94 -18.64 18.13 48.50
C ALA A 94 -19.81 17.29 47.96
N GLY A 95 -19.52 16.39 47.02
CA GLY A 95 -20.53 15.55 46.34
C GLY A 95 -21.12 16.11 45.04
N GLU A 96 -20.78 17.34 44.65
CA GLU A 96 -21.13 17.90 43.33
C GLU A 96 -19.84 18.10 42.49
N PRO A 97 -19.45 17.11 41.65
CA PRO A 97 -18.28 17.24 40.79
C PRO A 97 -18.47 18.35 39.76
N SER A 98 -17.39 19.07 39.46
CA SER A 98 -17.36 19.94 38.28
C SER A 98 -17.06 19.08 37.04
N ILE A 99 -17.90 19.21 36.01
CA ILE A 99 -17.85 18.34 34.83
C ILE A 99 -17.40 19.12 33.60
N ALA A 100 -16.39 18.60 32.90
CA ALA A 100 -16.03 19.04 31.56
C ALA A 100 -16.22 17.90 30.54
N ALA A 101 -16.76 18.21 29.36
CA ALA A 101 -16.96 17.26 28.28
C ALA A 101 -16.01 17.59 27.12
N VAL A 102 -15.27 16.59 26.63
CA VAL A 102 -14.33 16.74 25.52
C VAL A 102 -14.35 15.51 24.62
N GLY A 103 -14.18 15.70 23.31
CA GLY A 103 -13.96 14.61 22.38
C GLY A 103 -12.48 14.20 22.37
N VAL A 104 -12.19 12.92 22.56
CA VAL A 104 -10.83 12.35 22.54
C VAL A 104 -10.67 11.41 21.35
N SER A 105 -9.43 11.22 20.88
CA SER A 105 -9.16 10.30 19.77
C SER A 105 -9.35 8.85 20.22
N ALA A 106 -10.05 8.07 19.40
CA ALA A 106 -10.22 6.62 19.55
C ALA A 106 -9.28 5.80 18.64
N GLN A 107 -8.46 6.46 17.81
CA GLN A 107 -7.56 5.76 16.87
C GLN A 107 -6.45 4.99 17.57
N HIS A 108 -5.84 5.63 18.57
CA HIS A 108 -4.68 5.12 19.31
C HIS A 108 -4.88 5.40 20.80
N GLY A 109 -4.09 4.75 21.66
CA GLY A 109 -4.15 5.06 23.09
C GLY A 109 -3.74 6.50 23.36
N SER A 110 -4.36 7.08 24.38
CA SER A 110 -4.13 8.44 24.82
C SER A 110 -3.48 8.43 26.20
N ILE A 111 -2.42 9.22 26.35
CA ILE A 111 -1.73 9.47 27.60
C ILE A 111 -2.30 10.77 28.17
N LEU A 112 -3.04 10.67 29.27
CA LEU A 112 -3.60 11.82 29.98
C LEU A 112 -2.73 12.14 31.19
N GLN A 113 -2.37 13.42 31.35
CA GLN A 113 -1.64 13.92 32.50
C GLN A 113 -2.43 15.06 33.14
N LEU A 114 -2.85 14.88 34.39
CA LEU A 114 -3.64 15.85 35.14
C LEU A 114 -2.69 16.60 36.07
N LYS A 115 -2.72 17.92 35.99
CA LYS A 115 -1.94 18.80 36.87
C LYS A 115 -2.85 19.77 37.61
N ALA A 116 -2.51 20.06 38.85
CA ALA A 116 -3.15 21.16 39.57
C ALA A 116 -2.73 22.48 38.93
N THR A 117 -3.70 23.33 38.55
CA THR A 117 -3.44 24.54 37.76
C THR A 117 -2.54 25.55 38.48
N GLU A 118 -2.61 25.63 39.81
CA GLU A 118 -1.83 26.61 40.59
C GLU A 118 -0.41 26.13 40.94
N GLU A 119 -0.23 24.83 41.19
CA GLU A 119 1.05 24.27 41.65
C GLU A 119 1.86 23.60 40.53
N GLU A 120 1.27 23.43 39.33
CA GLU A 120 1.77 22.58 38.23
C GLU A 120 2.16 21.15 38.64
N LYS A 121 1.77 20.73 39.84
CA LYS A 121 2.07 19.43 40.39
C LYS A 121 1.25 18.37 39.68
N GLU A 122 1.93 17.32 39.23
CA GLU A 122 1.27 16.15 38.65
C GLU A 122 0.40 15.48 39.71
N VAL A 123 -0.90 15.48 39.44
CA VAL A 123 -1.90 14.82 40.28
C VAL A 123 -1.97 13.35 39.89
N CYS A 124 -1.96 13.09 38.57
CA CYS A 124 -2.26 11.77 38.04
C CYS A 124 -1.84 11.64 36.58
N ARG A 125 -1.40 10.44 36.20
CA ARG A 125 -1.09 10.07 34.82
C ARG A 125 -1.75 8.73 34.51
N LEU A 126 -2.46 8.70 33.38
CA LEU A 126 -3.24 7.56 32.92
C LEU A 126 -2.95 7.31 31.45
N GLU A 127 -2.80 6.04 31.08
CA GLU A 127 -2.70 5.59 29.70
C GLU A 127 -3.94 4.75 29.40
N TYR A 128 -4.78 5.20 28.46
CA TYR A 128 -6.06 4.57 28.17
C TYR A 128 -6.40 4.60 26.68
N LYS A 129 -6.89 3.48 26.16
CA LYS A 129 -7.35 3.36 24.77
C LYS A 129 -8.86 3.48 24.70
N PHE A 130 -9.33 4.62 24.22
CA PHE A 130 -10.76 4.87 23.99
C PHE A 130 -11.23 4.14 22.73
N GLY A 131 -12.40 3.49 22.81
CA GLY A 131 -13.08 2.92 21.65
C GLY A 131 -14.03 3.91 20.98
N GLU A 132 -14.28 3.72 19.69
CA GLU A 132 -15.05 4.66 18.85
C GLU A 132 -16.50 4.81 19.34
N PHE A 133 -16.99 6.05 19.37
CA PHE A 133 -18.30 6.45 19.90
C PHE A 133 -18.59 6.03 21.35
N GLY A 134 -17.61 5.50 22.08
CA GLY A 134 -17.76 5.16 23.49
C GLY A 134 -17.90 6.42 24.37
N ASN A 135 -18.59 6.26 25.50
CA ASN A 135 -18.80 7.31 26.49
C ASN A 135 -18.08 6.94 27.79
N TYR A 136 -17.08 7.74 28.15
CA TYR A 136 -16.19 7.48 29.28
C TYR A 136 -16.30 8.59 30.32
N SER A 137 -16.13 8.25 31.59
CA SER A 137 -16.04 9.20 32.70
C SER A 137 -14.76 9.02 33.48
N LEU A 138 -13.96 10.07 33.57
CA LEU A 138 -12.76 10.14 34.40
C LEU A 138 -13.13 10.78 35.74
N LEU A 139 -13.12 9.99 36.81
CA LEU A 139 -13.45 10.43 38.17
C LEU A 139 -12.16 10.75 38.92
N VAL A 140 -12.01 12.01 39.36
CA VAL A 140 -10.85 12.47 40.15
C VAL A 140 -11.32 12.77 41.57
N LYS A 141 -10.95 11.91 42.53
CA LYS A 141 -11.41 11.96 43.93
C LYS A 141 -10.27 11.72 44.94
N HIS A 142 -10.44 12.18 46.17
CA HIS A 142 -9.57 11.82 47.29
C HIS A 142 -9.89 10.41 47.79
N VAL A 143 -8.87 9.59 48.02
CA VAL A 143 -8.98 8.26 48.63
C VAL A 143 -8.39 8.31 50.03
N GLN A 144 -9.22 8.00 51.03
CA GLN A 144 -8.85 7.98 52.44
C GLN A 144 -8.41 6.57 52.86
N ASP A 145 -7.23 6.15 52.41
CA ASP A 145 -6.57 4.87 52.79
C ASP A 145 -5.36 5.13 53.72
N GLY A 146 -5.53 6.00 54.72
CA GLY A 146 -4.46 6.35 55.69
C GLY A 146 -3.34 7.26 55.17
N VAL A 147 -3.26 7.47 53.85
CA VAL A 147 -2.51 8.54 53.19
C VAL A 147 -3.47 9.26 52.25
N ASP A 148 -3.60 10.58 52.36
CA ASP A 148 -4.45 11.37 51.47
C ASP A 148 -3.88 11.35 50.04
N ARG A 149 -4.40 10.45 49.20
CA ARG A 149 -3.97 10.27 47.81
C ARG A 149 -5.14 10.56 46.87
N ILE A 150 -4.84 11.16 45.73
CA ILE A 150 -5.83 11.42 44.69
C ILE A 150 -5.86 10.20 43.77
N ALA A 151 -7.04 9.64 43.52
CA ALA A 151 -7.25 8.55 42.57
C ALA A 151 -7.96 9.04 41.31
N CYS A 152 -7.58 8.46 40.17
CA CYS A 152 -8.22 8.67 38.88
C CYS A 152 -8.76 7.35 38.36
N ASP A 153 -10.08 7.21 38.37
CA ASP A 153 -10.74 6.01 37.87
C ASP A 153 -11.43 6.36 36.53
N VAL A 154 -11.16 5.56 35.49
CA VAL A 154 -11.92 5.62 34.25
C VAL A 154 -13.08 4.64 34.32
N VAL A 155 -14.30 5.15 34.13
CA VAL A 155 -15.53 4.37 34.08
C VAL A 155 -16.09 4.42 32.66
N VAL A 156 -16.50 3.27 32.14
CA VAL A 156 -17.20 3.15 30.87
C VAL A 156 -18.69 3.34 31.14
N ASN A 157 -19.29 4.40 30.61
CA ASN A 157 -20.72 4.66 30.73
C ASN A 157 -21.51 3.97 29.61
N GLU A 158 -20.93 3.93 28.42
CA GLU A 158 -21.52 3.30 27.23
C GLU A 158 -20.41 2.60 26.45
N ASP A 159 -20.64 1.33 26.13
CA ASP A 159 -19.67 0.50 25.45
C ASP A 159 -19.35 1.03 24.05
N PRO A 160 -18.08 0.96 23.61
CA PRO A 160 -17.68 1.44 22.30
C PRO A 160 -18.22 0.56 21.18
N VAL A 161 -18.38 1.15 20.00
CA VAL A 161 -18.74 0.43 18.77
C VAL A 161 -17.47 -0.09 18.11
N ASP A 162 -17.42 -1.38 17.78
CA ASP A 162 -16.30 -1.95 17.02
C ASP A 162 -16.54 -1.82 15.51
N SER A 163 -16.00 -0.74 14.93
CA SER A 163 -16.05 -0.47 13.50
C SER A 163 -15.25 -1.46 12.65
N ASN A 164 -14.34 -2.25 13.24
CA ASN A 164 -13.54 -3.23 12.50
C ASN A 164 -14.27 -4.57 12.34
N LEU A 165 -15.24 -4.86 13.21
CA LEU A 165 -15.96 -6.14 13.23
C LEU A 165 -16.58 -6.51 11.86
N PRO A 166 -17.29 -5.62 11.14
CA PRO A 166 -17.84 -5.95 9.83
C PRO A 166 -16.77 -6.27 8.79
N VAL A 167 -15.63 -5.59 8.84
CA VAL A 167 -14.50 -5.82 7.92
C VAL A 167 -13.85 -7.17 8.19
N THR A 168 -13.65 -7.52 9.46
CA THR A 168 -13.11 -8.83 9.86
C THR A 168 -14.04 -9.95 9.41
N VAL A 169 -15.36 -9.80 9.59
CA VAL A 169 -16.35 -10.77 9.12
C VAL A 169 -16.31 -10.92 7.61
N ALA A 170 -16.30 -9.81 6.85
CA ALA A 170 -16.20 -9.85 5.40
C ALA A 170 -14.90 -10.53 4.92
N PHE A 171 -13.78 -10.26 5.57
CA PHE A 171 -12.50 -10.91 5.28
C PHE A 171 -12.53 -12.42 5.53
N LEU A 172 -13.10 -12.85 6.66
CA LEU A 172 -13.23 -14.28 6.99
C LEU A 172 -14.12 -15.00 5.98
N ILE A 173 -15.23 -14.38 5.54
CA ILE A 173 -16.09 -14.91 4.47
C ILE A 173 -15.31 -15.02 3.16
N GLY A 174 -14.58 -13.97 2.76
CA GLY A 174 -13.76 -13.97 1.56
C GLY A 174 -12.69 -15.06 1.58
N LEU A 175 -11.99 -15.21 2.71
CA LEU A 175 -10.98 -16.26 2.90
C LEU A 175 -11.61 -17.65 2.83
N ALA A 176 -12.77 -17.86 3.46
CA ALA A 176 -13.50 -19.12 3.39
C ALA A 176 -13.92 -19.46 1.95
N LEU A 177 -14.37 -18.48 1.17
CA LEU A 177 -14.70 -18.65 -0.25
C LEU A 177 -13.47 -19.04 -1.08
N VAL A 178 -12.32 -18.39 -0.85
CA VAL A 178 -11.06 -18.74 -1.55
C VAL A 178 -10.63 -20.16 -1.21
N ILE A 179 -10.66 -20.53 0.08
CA ILE A 179 -10.34 -21.89 0.51
C ILE A 179 -11.30 -22.90 -0.13
N ALA A 180 -12.61 -22.61 -0.16
CA ALA A 180 -13.61 -23.46 -0.77
C ALA A 180 -13.38 -23.63 -2.29
N VAL A 181 -13.05 -22.56 -3.02
CA VAL A 181 -12.74 -22.63 -4.45
C VAL A 181 -11.44 -23.40 -4.71
N CYS A 182 -10.40 -23.16 -3.92
CA CYS A 182 -9.14 -23.90 -4.02
C CYS A 182 -9.34 -25.39 -3.72
N PHE A 183 -10.12 -25.70 -2.69
CA PHE A 183 -10.47 -27.07 -2.33
C PHE A 183 -11.32 -27.74 -3.41
N LEU A 184 -12.31 -27.03 -3.98
CA LEU A 184 -13.12 -27.53 -5.09
C LEU A 184 -12.26 -27.82 -6.33
N ARG A 185 -11.34 -26.92 -6.69
CA ARG A 185 -10.37 -27.15 -7.78
C ARG A 185 -9.47 -28.35 -7.50
N PHE A 186 -9.02 -28.51 -6.25
CA PHE A 186 -8.22 -29.65 -5.86
C PHE A 186 -9.01 -30.96 -5.98
N LEU A 187 -10.26 -30.98 -5.51
CA LEU A 187 -11.15 -32.13 -5.68
C LEU A 187 -11.39 -32.45 -7.16
N LEU A 188 -11.66 -31.46 -8.00
CA LEU A 188 -11.84 -31.64 -9.44
C LEU A 188 -10.56 -32.12 -10.16
N SER A 189 -9.39 -31.88 -9.58
CA SER A 189 -8.11 -32.38 -10.08
C SER A 189 -7.85 -33.84 -9.70
N LEU A 190 -8.63 -34.44 -8.79
CA LEU A 190 -8.52 -35.86 -8.47
C LEU A 190 -9.35 -36.65 -9.49
N ASP A 191 -8.68 -37.50 -10.28
CA ASP A 191 -9.29 -38.28 -11.37
C ASP A 191 -10.51 -39.09 -10.90
N ASP A 192 -10.47 -39.64 -9.68
CA ASP A 192 -11.57 -40.40 -9.07
C ASP A 192 -12.82 -39.55 -8.82
N PHE A 193 -12.65 -38.29 -8.42
CA PHE A 193 -13.75 -37.39 -8.12
C PHE A 193 -14.37 -36.82 -9.39
N ASN A 194 -13.54 -36.53 -10.40
CA ASN A 194 -14.00 -36.10 -11.72
C ASN A 194 -14.80 -37.22 -12.42
N ASN A 195 -14.34 -38.47 -12.30
CA ASN A 195 -15.06 -39.65 -12.74
C ASN A 195 -16.36 -39.90 -11.97
N TRP A 196 -16.41 -39.58 -10.68
CA TRP A 196 -17.64 -39.69 -9.89
C TRP A 196 -18.67 -38.61 -10.25
N ILE A 197 -18.23 -37.36 -10.45
CA ILE A 197 -19.08 -36.25 -10.91
C ILE A 197 -19.64 -36.52 -12.30
N SER A 198 -18.80 -36.95 -13.25
CA SER A 198 -19.27 -37.27 -14.59
C SER A 198 -20.30 -38.41 -14.56
N LYS A 199 -20.13 -39.40 -13.67
CA LYS A 199 -21.12 -40.47 -13.45
C LYS A 199 -22.41 -39.97 -12.80
N ALA A 200 -22.33 -39.05 -11.84
CA ALA A 200 -23.49 -38.46 -11.17
C ALA A 200 -24.28 -37.50 -12.09
N ILE A 201 -23.60 -36.71 -12.92
CA ILE A 201 -24.21 -35.79 -13.89
C ILE A 201 -24.80 -36.59 -15.06
N ASN A 202 -24.05 -37.55 -15.62
CA ASN A 202 -24.58 -38.42 -16.68
C ASN A 202 -25.77 -39.27 -16.19
N SER A 203 -25.82 -39.66 -14.91
CA SER A 203 -27.01 -40.33 -14.36
C SER A 203 -28.25 -39.46 -14.32
N ARG A 204 -28.09 -38.12 -14.31
CA ARG A 204 -29.20 -37.16 -14.27
C ARG A 204 -29.65 -36.70 -15.66
N GLU A 205 -28.78 -36.83 -16.66
CA GLU A 205 -29.09 -36.54 -18.08
C GLU A 205 -29.58 -37.78 -18.84
N THR A 206 -29.28 -39.00 -18.35
CA THR A 206 -29.85 -40.25 -18.89
C THR A 206 -31.32 -40.48 -18.51
N ASP A 207 -31.86 -39.79 -17.50
CA ASP A 207 -33.30 -39.87 -17.17
C ASP A 207 -34.18 -38.99 -18.09
N HIS A 208 -33.60 -38.12 -18.93
CA HIS A 208 -34.35 -37.25 -19.85
C HIS A 208 -34.22 -37.59 -21.34
N LEU A 209 -33.40 -38.57 -21.73
CA LEU A 209 -33.20 -38.95 -23.15
C LEU A 209 -33.50 -40.42 -23.49
N ILE A 210 -34.04 -41.20 -22.55
CA ILE A 210 -34.66 -42.50 -22.86
C ILE A 210 -36.14 -42.26 -23.17
N ASN A 211 -36.42 -41.56 -24.27
CA ASN A 211 -37.71 -41.52 -24.98
C ASN A 211 -37.53 -40.72 -26.28
N SER A 212 -36.58 -41.13 -27.13
CA SER A 212 -36.76 -40.94 -28.57
C SER A 212 -36.02 -42.04 -29.31
N GLU A 213 -36.81 -43.05 -29.60
CA GLU A 213 -36.58 -44.18 -30.49
C GLU A 213 -36.10 -43.79 -31.91
N LEU A 214 -35.40 -44.76 -32.50
CA LEU A 214 -35.25 -45.09 -33.93
C LEU A 214 -34.39 -44.22 -34.87
N GLY A 215 -33.34 -44.86 -35.43
CA GLY A 215 -32.76 -44.46 -36.72
C GLY A 215 -31.36 -44.98 -37.06
N SER A 216 -31.29 -46.26 -37.43
CA SER A 216 -30.26 -47.07 -38.13
C SER A 216 -29.15 -46.42 -39.04
N PRO A 217 -28.13 -47.23 -39.47
CA PRO A 217 -26.73 -46.81 -39.66
C PRO A 217 -26.17 -46.84 -41.10
N SER A 218 -24.89 -46.40 -41.23
CA SER A 218 -23.82 -46.87 -42.17
C SER A 218 -23.47 -46.05 -43.43
N ARG A 219 -22.18 -45.69 -43.57
CA ARG A 219 -21.21 -45.93 -44.69
C ARG A 219 -20.02 -44.95 -44.58
N ALA A 220 -18.78 -45.38 -44.35
CA ALA A 220 -17.82 -46.07 -45.22
C ALA A 220 -17.04 -45.13 -46.18
N ASP A 221 -15.76 -44.94 -45.85
CA ASP A 221 -14.52 -44.71 -46.62
C ASP A 221 -14.51 -44.12 -48.04
N ALA A 222 -13.60 -43.16 -48.27
CA ALA A 222 -12.74 -43.12 -49.45
C ALA A 222 -11.47 -42.28 -49.21
N LEU A 223 -10.31 -42.88 -49.55
CA LEU A 223 -8.96 -42.31 -49.58
C LEU A 223 -8.80 -41.16 -50.60
N GLY A 224 -7.89 -40.23 -50.28
CA GLY A 224 -7.26 -39.32 -51.24
C GLY A 224 -6.11 -38.58 -50.58
N GLY A 225 -4.87 -39.03 -50.81
CA GLY A 225 -3.68 -38.40 -50.29
C GLY A 225 -3.29 -37.17 -51.12
N ASP A 226 -2.80 -36.14 -50.44
CA ASP A 226 -1.87 -35.18 -51.02
C ASP A 226 -0.99 -34.54 -49.93
N SER A 227 0.30 -34.87 -49.99
CA SER A 227 1.43 -33.92 -49.92
C SER A 227 1.32 -32.73 -48.95
N GLN A 228 1.55 -32.94 -47.65
CA GLN A 228 1.78 -31.81 -46.72
C GLN A 228 3.20 -31.22 -46.92
N LEU A 229 3.21 -30.08 -47.60
CA LEU A 229 4.27 -29.09 -47.62
C LEU A 229 4.60 -28.67 -46.17
N GLU A 230 5.87 -28.71 -45.78
CA GLU A 230 6.36 -28.24 -44.49
C GLU A 230 5.90 -26.80 -44.22
N ALA A 231 4.90 -26.65 -43.35
CA ALA A 231 4.49 -25.36 -42.83
C ALA A 231 5.57 -24.88 -41.87
N TRP A 232 6.30 -23.83 -42.29
CA TRP A 232 7.08 -22.98 -41.40
C TRP A 232 6.23 -22.61 -40.19
N GLY A 233 6.50 -23.22 -39.04
CA GLY A 233 5.83 -22.86 -37.80
C GLY A 233 6.10 -21.39 -37.49
N PRO A 234 5.09 -20.57 -37.15
CA PRO A 234 5.31 -19.20 -36.73
C PRO A 234 6.25 -19.24 -35.51
N ALA A 235 7.36 -18.49 -35.61
CA ALA A 235 8.29 -18.31 -34.50
C ALA A 235 7.49 -17.97 -33.23
N ALA A 236 7.65 -18.77 -32.18
CA ALA A 236 6.89 -18.64 -30.94
C ALA A 236 6.91 -17.18 -30.47
N ALA A 237 5.71 -16.61 -30.29
CA ALA A 237 5.55 -15.25 -29.80
C ALA A 237 6.34 -15.06 -28.48
N PRO A 238 7.01 -13.92 -28.27
CA PRO A 238 7.78 -13.69 -27.06
C PRO A 238 6.87 -13.83 -25.82
N GLN A 239 7.18 -14.81 -24.97
CA GLN A 239 6.40 -15.13 -23.78
C GLN A 239 6.49 -13.98 -22.77
N ARG A 240 5.41 -13.19 -22.69
CA ARG A 240 5.26 -12.07 -21.75
C ARG A 240 5.16 -12.61 -20.32
N LEU A 241 5.94 -12.04 -19.39
CA LEU A 241 5.98 -12.46 -17.97
C LEU A 241 4.74 -11.93 -17.25
N ARG A 242 3.78 -12.81 -16.95
CA ARG A 242 2.49 -12.41 -16.37
C ARG A 242 2.60 -12.03 -14.90
N CYS A 243 3.57 -12.58 -14.16
CA CYS A 243 3.77 -12.22 -12.75
C CYS A 243 4.12 -10.74 -12.54
N VAL A 244 4.89 -10.14 -13.47
CA VAL A 244 5.31 -8.73 -13.42
C VAL A 244 4.11 -7.81 -13.66
N ASP A 245 3.27 -8.14 -14.65
CA ASP A 245 2.05 -7.41 -14.94
C ASP A 245 1.04 -7.53 -13.79
N THR A 246 0.89 -8.75 -13.23
CA THR A 246 0.01 -9.00 -12.07
C THR A 246 0.45 -8.20 -10.85
N PHE A 247 1.75 -8.16 -10.54
CA PHE A 247 2.26 -7.36 -9.41
C PHE A 247 1.98 -5.86 -9.64
N ARG A 248 2.19 -5.37 -10.86
CA ARG A 248 1.85 -3.98 -11.21
C ARG A 248 0.36 -3.70 -11.01
N GLY A 249 -0.52 -4.58 -11.48
CA GLY A 249 -1.96 -4.43 -11.30
C GLY A 249 -2.42 -4.46 -9.84
N ILE A 250 -1.82 -5.31 -9.01
CA ILE A 250 -2.05 -5.32 -7.55
C ILE A 250 -1.67 -3.97 -6.95
N ALA A 251 -0.48 -3.45 -7.27
CA ALA A 251 -0.05 -2.15 -6.76
C ALA A 251 -1.00 -1.02 -7.20
N LEU A 252 -1.43 -1.00 -8.46
CA LEU A 252 -2.39 0.00 -8.97
C LEU A 252 -3.76 -0.08 -8.30
N ILE A 253 -4.30 -1.28 -8.07
CA ILE A 253 -5.59 -1.44 -7.40
C ILE A 253 -5.54 -0.95 -5.95
N ILE A 254 -4.47 -1.31 -5.21
CA ILE A 254 -4.28 -0.81 -3.85
C ILE A 254 -4.13 0.72 -3.88
N MET A 255 -3.40 1.28 -4.85
CA MET A 255 -3.24 2.72 -5.04
C MET A 255 -4.58 3.45 -5.17
N VAL A 256 -5.44 2.94 -6.05
CA VAL A 256 -6.77 3.50 -6.30
C VAL A 256 -7.59 3.46 -5.01
N PHE A 257 -7.60 2.32 -4.32
CA PHE A 257 -8.36 2.14 -3.09
C PHE A 257 -7.93 3.11 -1.98
N VAL A 258 -6.62 3.24 -1.73
CA VAL A 258 -6.13 4.15 -0.67
C VAL A 258 -6.30 5.61 -1.03
N ASN A 259 -6.17 5.98 -2.31
CA ASN A 259 -6.38 7.35 -2.76
C ASN A 259 -7.85 7.79 -2.70
N TYR A 260 -8.81 6.86 -2.83
CA TYR A 260 -10.24 7.12 -2.55
C TYR A 260 -10.56 7.14 -1.04
N GLY A 261 -9.54 7.27 -0.20
CA GLY A 261 -9.67 7.42 1.25
C GLY A 261 -9.74 6.09 2.01
N GLY A 262 -9.58 4.95 1.34
CA GLY A 262 -9.45 3.63 2.00
C GLY A 262 -10.59 3.29 2.97
N GLY A 263 -11.81 3.78 2.72
CA GLY A 263 -12.94 3.61 3.64
C GLY A 263 -12.84 4.41 4.96
N LYS A 264 -11.98 5.44 5.02
CA LYS A 264 -11.69 6.31 6.18
C LYS A 264 -11.03 5.62 7.38
N TYR A 265 -10.75 4.32 7.29
CA TYR A 265 -10.05 3.57 8.33
C TYR A 265 -8.63 4.08 8.54
N TRP A 266 -8.20 4.10 9.80
CA TRP A 266 -6.89 4.62 10.19
C TRP A 266 -5.71 3.83 9.57
N TYR A 267 -5.83 2.51 9.37
CA TYR A 267 -4.76 1.66 8.83
C TYR A 267 -4.50 1.84 7.31
N PHE A 268 -5.41 2.52 6.60
CA PHE A 268 -5.21 2.95 5.21
C PHE A 268 -4.80 4.42 5.10
N LYS A 269 -4.69 5.15 6.21
CA LYS A 269 -4.10 6.50 6.22
C LYS A 269 -2.57 6.39 6.32
N HIS A 270 -1.86 7.34 5.75
CA HIS A 270 -0.40 7.40 5.82
C HIS A 270 0.10 7.57 7.26
N SER A 271 1.27 7.01 7.58
CA SER A 271 1.94 7.32 8.84
C SER A 271 2.31 8.81 8.90
N SER A 272 2.19 9.41 10.08
CA SER A 272 2.52 10.83 10.25
C SER A 272 4.00 11.12 10.07
N TRP A 273 4.88 10.21 10.53
CA TRP A 273 6.33 10.35 10.36
C TRP A 273 7.05 9.01 10.22
N ASN A 274 7.29 8.33 11.35
CA ASN A 274 7.86 6.99 11.38
C ASN A 274 6.75 5.95 11.33
N GLY A 275 7.10 4.76 10.83
CA GLY A 275 6.18 3.62 10.73
C GLY A 275 5.69 3.37 9.31
N LEU A 276 4.98 2.25 9.16
CA LEU A 276 4.57 1.72 7.87
C LEU A 276 3.09 1.38 7.86
N THR A 277 2.33 1.98 6.94
CA THR A 277 0.91 1.65 6.70
C THR A 277 0.72 1.08 5.30
N VAL A 278 -0.47 0.53 5.01
CA VAL A 278 -0.76 -0.10 3.71
C VAL A 278 -0.61 0.92 2.55
N ALA A 279 -1.01 2.17 2.79
CA ALA A 279 -0.92 3.22 1.79
C ALA A 279 0.52 3.64 1.48
N ASP A 280 1.48 3.31 2.35
CA ASP A 280 2.89 3.62 2.15
C ASP A 280 3.59 2.59 1.27
N LEU A 281 3.08 1.35 1.19
CA LEU A 281 3.69 0.26 0.41
C LEU A 281 3.63 0.48 -1.10
N VAL A 282 2.55 1.11 -1.57
CA VAL A 282 2.15 1.12 -2.97
C VAL A 282 3.16 1.83 -3.87
N PHE A 283 3.56 3.04 -3.48
CA PHE A 283 4.38 3.90 -4.34
C PHE A 283 5.77 3.28 -4.59
N PRO A 284 6.51 2.79 -3.56
CA PRO A 284 7.78 2.09 -3.77
C PRO A 284 7.65 0.79 -4.55
N TRP A 285 6.60 -0.02 -4.32
CA TRP A 285 6.38 -1.22 -5.12
C TRP A 285 6.15 -0.90 -6.60
N PHE A 286 5.47 0.20 -6.91
CA PHE A 286 5.33 0.69 -8.27
C PHE A 286 6.69 1.10 -8.87
N VAL A 287 7.53 1.81 -8.10
CA VAL A 287 8.90 2.18 -8.54
C VAL A 287 9.76 0.93 -8.80
N PHE A 288 9.66 -0.08 -7.93
CA PHE A 288 10.37 -1.35 -8.08
C PHE A 288 9.94 -2.10 -9.35
N ILE A 289 8.63 -2.28 -9.56
CA ILE A 289 8.16 -3.03 -10.73
C ILE A 289 8.39 -2.27 -12.05
N MET A 290 8.39 -0.93 -11.99
CA MET A 290 8.86 -0.08 -13.09
C MET A 290 10.31 -0.42 -13.43
N GLY A 291 11.20 -0.50 -12.44
CA GLY A 291 12.60 -0.91 -12.60
C GLY A 291 12.75 -2.27 -13.30
N SER A 292 12.00 -3.28 -12.84
CA SER A 292 12.01 -4.60 -13.50
C SER A 292 11.57 -4.52 -14.97
N SER A 293 10.57 -3.68 -15.26
CA SER A 293 10.04 -3.48 -16.60
C SER A 293 11.02 -2.74 -17.53
N ILE A 294 11.79 -1.78 -17.00
CA ILE A 294 12.86 -1.08 -17.74
C ILE A 294 13.86 -2.10 -18.29
N PHE A 295 14.38 -2.97 -17.43
CA PHE A 295 15.39 -3.95 -17.83
C PHE A 295 14.90 -4.91 -18.91
N LEU A 296 13.69 -5.47 -18.73
CA LEU A 296 13.09 -6.43 -19.66
C LEU A 296 12.82 -5.80 -21.03
N SER A 297 12.23 -4.61 -21.06
CA SER A 297 11.88 -3.90 -22.30
C SER A 297 13.12 -3.42 -23.07
N MET A 298 14.13 -2.89 -22.36
CA MET A 298 15.37 -2.42 -22.97
C MET A 298 16.18 -3.55 -23.59
N THR A 299 16.30 -4.69 -22.90
CA THR A 299 17.05 -5.84 -23.41
C THR A 299 16.42 -6.38 -24.69
N SER A 300 15.08 -6.49 -24.72
CA SER A 300 14.34 -6.89 -25.92
C SER A 300 14.55 -5.91 -27.09
N THR A 301 14.52 -4.60 -26.81
CA THR A 301 14.70 -3.56 -27.84
C THR A 301 16.11 -3.54 -28.42
N LEU A 302 17.12 -3.77 -27.59
CA LEU A 302 18.52 -3.84 -28.02
C LEU A 302 18.80 -5.10 -28.84
N GLN A 303 18.18 -6.23 -28.51
CA GLN A 303 18.25 -7.45 -29.34
C GLN A 303 17.68 -7.24 -30.74
N ARG A 304 16.69 -6.37 -30.90
CA ARG A 304 16.11 -5.98 -32.20
C ARG A 304 16.98 -4.99 -33.00
N GLY A 305 18.21 -4.69 -32.55
CA GLY A 305 19.16 -3.86 -33.30
C GLY A 305 18.85 -2.35 -33.28
N CYS A 306 18.02 -1.87 -32.36
CA CYS A 306 17.73 -0.43 -32.25
C CYS A 306 18.96 0.37 -31.79
N SER A 307 19.20 1.52 -32.43
CA SER A 307 20.27 2.45 -32.03
C SER A 307 20.05 3.01 -30.62
N LYS A 308 21.11 3.02 -29.80
CA LYS A 308 21.11 3.56 -28.44
C LYS A 308 20.67 5.03 -28.40
N PHE A 309 21.08 5.84 -29.36
CA PHE A 309 20.70 7.27 -29.43
C PHE A 309 19.19 7.47 -29.63
N ARG A 310 18.57 6.67 -30.49
CA ARG A 310 17.12 6.72 -30.71
C ARG A 310 16.36 6.31 -29.44
N LEU A 311 16.88 5.33 -28.71
CA LEU A 311 16.31 4.89 -27.44
C LEU A 311 16.46 5.96 -26.34
N LEU A 312 17.62 6.63 -26.26
CA LEU A 312 17.83 7.75 -25.34
C LEU A 312 16.82 8.88 -25.58
N GLY A 313 16.57 9.25 -26.84
CA GLY A 313 15.56 10.25 -27.19
C GLY A 313 14.15 9.86 -26.71
N LYS A 314 13.77 8.58 -26.85
CA LYS A 314 12.49 8.07 -26.33
C LYS A 314 12.42 8.12 -24.80
N ILE A 315 13.50 7.75 -24.12
CA ILE A 315 13.60 7.79 -22.65
C ILE A 315 13.47 9.24 -22.16
N ALA A 316 14.22 10.16 -22.76
CA ALA A 316 14.21 11.58 -22.42
C ALA A 316 12.81 12.19 -22.63
N TRP A 317 12.19 11.95 -23.80
CA TRP A 317 10.85 12.44 -24.10
C TRP A 317 9.80 11.94 -23.11
N ARG A 318 9.84 10.64 -22.78
CA ARG A 318 8.91 10.07 -21.81
C ARG A 318 9.11 10.64 -20.41
N SER A 319 10.36 10.82 -19.99
CA SER A 319 10.69 11.40 -18.68
C SER A 319 10.21 12.86 -18.61
N PHE A 320 10.43 13.62 -19.68
CA PHE A 320 9.93 14.98 -19.82
C PHE A 320 8.41 15.05 -19.73
N LEU A 321 7.68 14.22 -20.49
CA LEU A 321 6.21 14.17 -20.43
C LEU A 321 5.69 13.86 -19.02
N LEU A 322 6.33 12.94 -18.29
CA LEU A 322 5.96 12.61 -16.91
C LEU A 322 6.15 13.79 -15.96
N ILE A 323 7.28 14.50 -16.06
CA ILE A 323 7.58 15.66 -15.22
C ILE A 323 6.62 16.81 -15.56
N SER A 324 6.42 17.12 -16.84
CA SER A 324 5.51 18.19 -17.28
C SER A 324 4.07 17.91 -16.87
N LEU A 325 3.59 16.69 -17.06
CA LEU A 325 2.26 16.29 -16.59
C LEU A 325 2.16 16.41 -15.06
N GLY A 326 3.20 15.99 -14.33
CA GLY A 326 3.27 16.11 -12.88
C GLY A 326 3.10 17.52 -12.36
N ILE A 327 3.79 18.49 -12.98
CA ILE A 327 3.70 19.90 -12.59
C ILE A 327 2.27 20.43 -12.78
N VAL A 328 1.63 20.10 -13.91
CA VAL A 328 0.24 20.51 -14.19
C VAL A 328 -0.74 19.90 -13.19
N VAL A 329 -0.54 18.63 -12.85
CA VAL A 329 -1.40 17.84 -11.97
C VAL A 329 -1.33 18.26 -10.52
N VAL A 330 -0.12 18.54 -10.02
CA VAL A 330 0.13 18.86 -8.61
C VAL A 330 -0.35 20.28 -8.26
N ASN A 331 -0.54 21.14 -9.26
CA ASN A 331 -0.95 22.53 -9.08
C ASN A 331 -2.38 22.73 -9.60
N PRO A 332 -3.42 22.34 -8.83
CA PRO A 332 -4.83 22.38 -9.26
C PRO A 332 -5.38 23.81 -9.44
N ASN A 333 -4.56 24.84 -9.22
CA ASN A 333 -4.89 26.24 -9.51
C ASN A 333 -5.25 26.51 -10.98
N TYR A 334 -5.15 25.51 -11.88
CA TYR A 334 -5.68 25.61 -13.25
C TYR A 334 -7.19 25.93 -13.33
N CYS A 335 -7.97 25.67 -12.27
CA CYS A 335 -9.42 25.92 -12.26
C CYS A 335 -9.90 27.15 -11.45
N LEU A 336 -9.07 27.72 -10.57
CA LEU A 336 -9.51 28.73 -9.57
C LEU A 336 -8.87 30.11 -9.75
N GLY A 337 -7.98 30.31 -10.71
CA GLY A 337 -7.36 31.60 -11.02
C GLY A 337 -6.12 31.47 -11.92
N PRO A 338 -5.43 32.59 -12.26
CA PRO A 338 -4.14 32.52 -12.94
C PRO A 338 -3.13 31.76 -12.07
N LEU A 339 -2.35 30.87 -12.69
CA LEU A 339 -1.31 30.09 -12.03
C LEU A 339 -0.32 31.06 -11.34
N SER A 340 -0.36 31.12 -10.01
CA SER A 340 0.61 31.89 -9.23
C SER A 340 1.96 31.19 -9.30
N TRP A 341 2.82 31.64 -10.21
CA TRP A 341 4.17 31.11 -10.41
C TRP A 341 4.99 31.12 -9.11
N ASP A 342 4.70 32.06 -8.21
CA ASP A 342 5.40 32.24 -6.92
C ASP A 342 5.07 31.17 -5.87
N LYS A 343 3.97 30.40 -6.03
CA LYS A 343 3.53 29.35 -5.07
C LYS A 343 3.38 27.98 -5.72
N LEU A 344 4.11 27.76 -6.81
CA LEU A 344 4.03 26.52 -7.58
C LEU A 344 4.73 25.40 -6.83
N ARG A 345 4.03 24.33 -6.46
CA ARG A 345 4.68 23.14 -5.90
C ARG A 345 5.49 22.43 -6.99
N ILE A 346 6.81 22.35 -6.79
CA ILE A 346 7.75 21.76 -7.75
C ILE A 346 7.88 20.24 -7.55
N PRO A 347 8.16 19.73 -6.33
CA PRO A 347 8.28 18.29 -6.11
C PRO A 347 6.92 17.60 -6.16
N GLY A 348 6.91 16.38 -6.66
CA GLY A 348 5.71 15.57 -6.71
C GLY A 348 6.01 14.15 -7.16
N VAL A 349 5.03 13.28 -6.94
CA VAL A 349 5.15 11.84 -7.20
C VAL A 349 5.53 11.59 -8.67
N LEU A 350 4.87 12.28 -9.60
CA LEU A 350 5.10 12.14 -11.04
C LEU A 350 6.48 12.64 -11.47
N GLN A 351 6.92 13.75 -10.88
CA GLN A 351 8.24 14.34 -11.11
C GLN A 351 9.32 13.37 -10.62
N ARG A 352 9.20 12.83 -9.41
CA ARG A 352 10.13 11.84 -8.86
C ARG A 352 10.16 10.58 -9.72
N LEU A 353 9.02 10.08 -10.17
CA LEU A 353 8.95 8.94 -11.10
C LEU A 353 9.67 9.22 -12.41
N GLY A 354 9.46 10.39 -13.00
CA GLY A 354 10.12 10.80 -14.24
C GLY A 354 11.64 10.86 -14.10
N VAL A 355 12.14 11.48 -13.04
CA VAL A 355 13.59 11.56 -12.74
C VAL A 355 14.18 10.18 -12.47
N THR A 356 13.51 9.38 -11.64
CA THR A 356 13.94 8.01 -11.29
C THR A 356 14.01 7.14 -12.54
N TYR A 357 12.96 7.14 -13.37
CA TYR A 357 12.92 6.42 -14.63
C TYR A 357 14.05 6.86 -15.56
N PHE A 358 14.28 8.17 -15.71
CA PHE A 358 15.33 8.72 -16.56
C PHE A 358 16.71 8.20 -16.13
N VAL A 359 17.06 8.38 -14.85
CA VAL A 359 18.39 8.01 -14.33
C VAL A 359 18.63 6.51 -14.48
N VAL A 360 17.67 5.67 -14.06
CA VAL A 360 17.82 4.22 -14.13
C VAL A 360 17.84 3.72 -15.57
N ALA A 361 16.98 4.22 -16.45
CA ALA A 361 16.96 3.80 -17.85
C ALA A 361 18.21 4.25 -18.62
N VAL A 362 18.76 5.44 -18.33
CA VAL A 362 20.04 5.90 -18.89
C VAL A 362 21.19 5.04 -18.36
N LEU A 363 21.23 4.76 -17.06
CA LEU A 363 22.24 3.88 -16.47
C LEU A 363 22.20 2.49 -17.10
N GLU A 364 21.02 1.92 -17.32
CA GLU A 364 20.85 0.68 -18.06
C GLU A 364 21.34 0.80 -19.51
N LEU A 365 21.02 1.89 -20.21
CA LEU A 365 21.40 2.06 -21.63
C LEU A 365 22.92 2.14 -21.84
N LEU A 366 23.60 2.85 -20.94
CA LEU A 366 25.05 3.04 -20.98
C LEU A 366 25.78 1.71 -20.80
N PHE A 367 25.36 0.91 -19.83
CA PHE A 367 26.01 -0.36 -19.48
C PHE A 367 25.37 -1.59 -20.13
N ALA A 368 24.33 -1.42 -20.95
CA ALA A 368 23.70 -2.52 -21.64
C ALA A 368 24.70 -3.20 -22.59
N LYS A 369 24.96 -4.48 -22.30
CA LYS A 369 25.69 -5.40 -23.16
C LYS A 369 24.68 -6.22 -23.98
N PRO A 370 24.95 -6.51 -25.27
CA PRO A 370 24.17 -7.50 -26.00
C PRO A 370 24.24 -8.82 -25.22
N VAL A 371 23.08 -9.34 -24.79
CA VAL A 371 23.02 -10.69 -24.20
C VAL A 371 23.51 -11.65 -25.28
N PRO A 372 24.62 -12.39 -25.07
CA PRO A 372 25.11 -13.30 -26.09
C PRO A 372 24.02 -14.33 -26.38
N GLY A 373 23.70 -14.48 -27.67
CA GLY A 373 22.74 -15.46 -28.14
C GLY A 373 23.09 -16.87 -27.65
N SER A 374 22.08 -17.71 -27.56
CA SER A 374 22.06 -19.08 -27.03
C SER A 374 23.03 -20.09 -27.67
N GLY A 375 24.06 -19.66 -28.41
CA GLY A 375 25.01 -20.51 -29.14
C GLY A 375 26.44 -20.57 -28.61
N ALA A 376 26.88 -19.67 -27.71
CA ALA A 376 28.24 -19.71 -27.17
C ALA A 376 28.25 -20.40 -25.79
N SER A 377 28.34 -21.74 -25.82
CA SER A 377 28.63 -22.59 -24.67
C SER A 377 30.03 -22.31 -24.12
N GLU A 378 30.19 -21.24 -23.35
CA GLU A 378 31.24 -21.15 -22.35
C GLU A 378 30.67 -21.52 -20.97
N ARG A 379 30.96 -22.75 -20.56
CA ARG A 379 30.71 -23.34 -19.25
C ARG A 379 31.56 -22.66 -18.16
N ARG A 380 31.43 -21.35 -17.98
CA ARG A 380 31.92 -20.69 -16.76
C ARG A 380 30.73 -20.34 -15.89
N CYS A 381 30.39 -21.30 -15.05
CA CYS A 381 29.33 -21.22 -14.03
C CYS A 381 29.70 -20.18 -12.97
N SER A 382 29.47 -18.89 -13.23
CA SER A 382 29.46 -17.90 -12.15
C SER A 382 28.03 -17.77 -11.65
N SER A 383 27.77 -18.31 -10.45
CA SER A 383 26.49 -18.16 -9.74
C SER A 383 26.12 -16.68 -9.49
N LEU A 384 27.03 -15.74 -9.74
CA LEU A 384 26.88 -14.30 -9.54
C LEU A 384 26.95 -13.50 -10.85
N ARG A 385 26.67 -14.12 -12.01
CA ARG A 385 26.78 -13.46 -13.33
C ARG A 385 25.90 -12.20 -13.44
N ASP A 386 24.73 -12.22 -12.81
CA ASP A 386 23.79 -11.10 -12.72
C ASP A 386 24.39 -9.88 -12.00
N ILE A 387 25.11 -10.12 -10.89
CA ILE A 387 25.74 -9.06 -10.08
C ILE A 387 27.08 -8.63 -10.70
N LEU A 388 27.94 -9.58 -11.07
CA LEU A 388 29.25 -9.26 -11.66
C LEU A 388 29.12 -8.56 -13.01
N SER A 389 28.10 -8.86 -13.82
CA SER A 389 27.91 -8.16 -15.10
C SER A 389 27.49 -6.70 -14.89
N SER A 390 26.92 -6.36 -13.74
CA SER A 390 26.36 -5.05 -13.41
C SER A 390 27.18 -4.26 -12.39
N TRP A 391 28.39 -4.72 -12.07
CA TRP A 391 29.26 -4.10 -11.07
C TRP A 391 29.46 -2.58 -11.21
N PRO A 392 29.56 -1.96 -12.43
CA PRO A 392 29.75 -0.51 -12.52
C PRO A 392 28.48 0.25 -12.12
N GLN A 393 27.32 -0.33 -12.35
CA GLN A 393 26.05 0.27 -11.94
C GLN A 393 25.86 0.16 -10.43
N TRP A 394 26.21 -0.97 -9.84
CA TRP A 394 26.24 -1.12 -8.38
C TRP A 394 27.16 -0.09 -7.74
N LEU A 395 28.33 0.17 -8.30
CA LEU A 395 29.23 1.21 -7.82
C LEU A 395 28.60 2.61 -7.90
N PHE A 396 27.90 2.92 -9.00
CA PHE A 396 27.17 4.18 -9.13
C PHE A 396 26.04 4.31 -8.10
N ILE A 397 25.27 3.26 -7.87
CA ILE A 397 24.19 3.24 -6.87
C ILE A 397 24.74 3.36 -5.45
N LEU A 398 25.83 2.66 -5.13
CA LEU A 398 26.51 2.77 -3.82
C LEU A 398 27.10 4.16 -3.60
N LEU A 399 27.59 4.82 -4.65
CA LEU A 399 28.03 6.21 -4.58
C LEU A 399 26.87 7.15 -4.24
N LEU A 400 25.72 7.00 -4.91
CA LEU A 400 24.53 7.79 -4.61
C LEU A 400 24.04 7.57 -3.17
N GLU A 401 23.99 6.33 -2.71
CA GLU A 401 23.64 6.00 -1.33
C GLU A 401 24.63 6.60 -0.32
N SER A 402 25.94 6.54 -0.63
CA SER A 402 26.97 7.15 0.21
C SER A 402 26.82 8.67 0.29
N ILE A 403 26.43 9.32 -0.81
CA ILE A 403 26.11 10.75 -0.83
C ILE A 403 24.88 11.03 0.03
N TRP A 404 23.82 10.20 -0.07
CA TRP A 404 22.62 10.36 0.73
C TRP A 404 22.91 10.24 2.24
N LEU A 405 23.63 9.19 2.65
CA LEU A 405 24.08 9.02 4.04
C LEU A 405 24.98 10.17 4.49
N GLY A 406 25.90 10.59 3.61
CA GLY A 406 26.82 11.68 3.87
C GLY A 406 26.10 13.00 4.18
N LEU A 407 25.16 13.38 3.32
CA LEU A 407 24.35 14.59 3.49
C LEU A 407 23.42 14.48 4.69
N THR A 408 22.83 13.31 4.93
CA THR A 408 21.86 13.12 6.02
C THR A 408 22.52 13.24 7.39
N PHE A 409 23.72 12.66 7.58
CA PHE A 409 24.36 12.59 8.90
C PHE A 409 25.43 13.64 9.16
N PHE A 410 26.13 14.14 8.13
CA PHE A 410 27.25 15.07 8.32
C PHE A 410 26.95 16.51 7.96
N LEU A 411 25.83 16.82 7.29
CA LEU A 411 25.50 18.21 6.96
C LEU A 411 25.06 18.97 8.23
N PRO A 412 25.76 20.05 8.63
CA PRO A 412 25.35 20.85 9.77
C PRO A 412 24.17 21.74 9.38
N VAL A 413 23.01 21.52 10.00
CA VAL A 413 21.81 22.33 9.79
C VAL A 413 21.69 23.34 10.93
N PRO A 414 21.49 24.64 10.65
CA PRO A 414 21.41 25.66 11.69
C PRO A 414 20.23 25.40 12.64
N GLY A 415 20.51 25.34 13.95
CA GLY A 415 19.49 25.15 14.98
C GLY A 415 19.05 23.70 15.20
N CYS A 416 19.62 22.73 14.47
CA CYS A 416 19.26 21.32 14.56
C CYS A 416 20.49 20.46 14.93
N PRO A 417 20.30 19.32 15.63
CA PRO A 417 21.40 18.41 15.88
C PRO A 417 21.84 17.75 14.56
N THR A 418 23.14 17.48 14.43
CA THR A 418 23.68 16.77 13.25
C THR A 418 23.09 15.37 13.16
N GLY A 419 22.59 14.98 11.98
CA GLY A 419 21.93 13.69 11.78
C GLY A 419 20.48 13.61 12.27
N TYR A 420 19.81 14.75 12.46
CA TYR A 420 18.41 14.79 12.85
C TYR A 420 17.49 14.20 11.76
N LEU A 421 16.69 13.19 12.13
CA LEU A 421 15.70 12.52 11.26
C LEU A 421 14.25 12.75 11.73
N GLY A 422 14.06 13.59 12.75
CA GLY A 422 12.78 13.77 13.41
C GLY A 422 11.82 14.70 12.66
N PRO A 423 10.54 14.70 13.08
CA PRO A 423 9.49 15.53 12.48
C PRO A 423 9.60 17.00 12.89
N GLY A 424 10.35 17.37 13.94
CA GLY A 424 10.29 18.71 14.52
C GLY A 424 8.96 18.98 15.23
N GLY A 425 8.53 20.24 15.26
CA GLY A 425 7.32 20.69 15.96
C GLY A 425 7.36 20.38 17.46
N ILE A 426 6.29 19.74 17.98
CA ILE A 426 6.20 19.33 19.39
C ILE A 426 6.96 18.02 19.69
N GLY A 427 7.54 17.36 18.68
CA GLY A 427 8.38 16.18 18.85
C GLY A 427 9.69 16.49 19.59
N ASP A 428 10.36 15.46 20.11
CA ASP A 428 11.60 15.60 20.90
C ASP A 428 11.48 16.61 22.05
N LEU A 429 10.32 16.61 22.71
CA LEU A 429 9.91 17.52 23.79
C LEU A 429 9.87 19.00 23.36
N GLY A 430 9.64 19.26 22.07
CA GLY A 430 9.57 20.61 21.51
C GLY A 430 10.92 21.32 21.39
N ARG A 431 12.05 20.58 21.46
CA ARG A 431 13.40 21.17 21.43
C ARG A 431 13.79 21.70 20.05
N TYR A 432 13.26 21.11 18.98
CA TYR A 432 13.67 21.37 17.60
C TYR A 432 12.48 21.67 16.68
N PRO A 433 11.68 22.70 16.97
CA PRO A 433 10.41 22.94 16.27
C PRO A 433 10.58 23.19 14.77
N ASN A 434 11.67 23.87 14.38
CA ASN A 434 11.92 24.28 13.00
C ASN A 434 12.79 23.28 12.20
N CYS A 435 13.02 22.08 12.75
CA CYS A 435 13.95 21.10 12.18
C CYS A 435 13.27 19.99 11.37
N THR A 436 12.03 20.20 10.90
CA THR A 436 11.26 19.19 10.16
C THR A 436 12.06 18.59 9.01
N GLY A 437 12.33 17.29 9.10
CA GLY A 437 13.07 16.52 8.09
C GLY A 437 14.59 16.76 8.07
N GLY A 438 15.14 17.48 9.05
CA GLY A 438 16.57 17.71 9.21
C GLY A 438 17.26 18.20 7.93
N ALA A 439 18.33 17.51 7.53
CA ALA A 439 19.10 17.82 6.32
C ALA A 439 18.27 17.75 5.04
N ALA A 440 17.35 16.78 4.92
CA ALA A 440 16.50 16.62 3.74
C ALA A 440 15.62 17.86 3.51
N GLY A 441 14.86 18.23 4.55
CA GLY A 441 14.00 19.40 4.49
C GLY A 441 14.78 20.70 4.30
N TYR A 442 15.96 20.81 4.91
CA TYR A 442 16.82 21.99 4.76
C TYR A 442 17.33 22.18 3.33
N ILE A 443 17.81 21.10 2.69
CA ILE A 443 18.27 21.13 1.29
C ILE A 443 17.12 21.51 0.36
N ASP A 444 15.94 20.92 0.56
CA ASP A 444 14.77 21.19 -0.29
C ASP A 444 14.35 22.67 -0.19
N ARG A 445 14.31 23.24 1.03
CA ARG A 445 14.02 24.67 1.24
C ARG A 445 15.08 25.58 0.63
N LEU A 446 16.36 25.21 0.73
CA LEU A 446 17.47 25.99 0.19
C LEU A 446 17.48 26.02 -1.35
N LEU A 447 17.17 24.89 -1.99
CA LEU A 447 17.27 24.76 -3.45
C LEU A 447 15.98 25.14 -4.18
N LEU A 448 14.82 24.81 -3.59
CA LEU A 448 13.52 25.01 -4.23
C LEU A 448 12.77 26.24 -3.70
N GLY A 449 13.10 26.72 -2.50
CA GLY A 449 12.37 27.79 -1.82
C GLY A 449 11.15 27.26 -1.04
N GLU A 450 10.74 27.96 0.02
CA GLU A 450 9.67 27.51 0.92
C GLU A 450 8.29 27.51 0.26
N ASP A 451 8.00 28.48 -0.60
CA ASP A 451 6.72 28.61 -1.31
C ASP A 451 6.48 27.51 -2.35
N HIS A 452 7.54 26.82 -2.78
CA HIS A 452 7.49 25.77 -3.79
C HIS A 452 7.41 24.36 -3.20
N LEU A 453 7.33 24.24 -1.88
CA LEU A 453 7.18 22.99 -1.15
C LEU A 453 5.75 22.75 -0.69
N TYR A 454 5.50 21.52 -0.24
CA TYR A 454 4.22 21.15 0.33
C TYR A 454 3.99 21.80 1.71
N GLN A 455 2.91 22.57 1.82
CA GLN A 455 2.60 23.39 3.00
C GLN A 455 1.86 22.61 4.11
N HIS A 456 1.33 21.43 3.81
CA HIS A 456 0.52 20.65 4.75
C HIS A 456 1.08 19.24 4.95
N PRO A 457 2.32 19.08 5.43
CA PRO A 457 2.94 17.78 5.59
C PRO A 457 2.16 16.90 6.59
N SER A 458 2.21 15.57 6.40
CA SER A 458 1.56 14.60 7.29
C SER A 458 2.01 14.70 8.75
N SER A 459 3.22 15.23 8.99
CA SER A 459 3.75 15.52 10.32
C SER A 459 2.95 16.58 11.06
N ALA A 460 2.30 17.52 10.35
CA ALA A 460 1.55 18.62 10.97
C ALA A 460 0.35 18.13 11.78
N VAL A 461 -0.24 16.98 11.40
CA VAL A 461 -1.43 16.43 12.05
C VAL A 461 -1.13 15.90 13.46
N LEU A 462 0.03 15.28 13.66
CA LEU A 462 0.40 14.66 14.94
C LEU A 462 1.44 15.48 15.73
N TYR A 463 2.41 16.07 15.03
CA TYR A 463 3.54 16.79 15.61
C TYR A 463 3.40 18.31 15.53
N HIS A 464 2.28 18.85 15.03
CA HIS A 464 2.00 20.29 14.96
C HIS A 464 3.16 21.09 14.33
N THR A 465 3.75 20.55 13.27
CA THR A 465 4.86 21.17 12.55
C THR A 465 4.37 22.31 11.68
N GLU A 466 4.99 23.49 11.81
CA GLU A 466 4.67 24.68 11.01
C GLU A 466 5.54 24.83 9.76
N VAL A 467 6.69 24.16 9.73
CA VAL A 467 7.66 24.27 8.63
C VAL A 467 7.22 23.44 7.43
N ALA A 468 7.25 24.06 6.24
CA ALA A 468 6.99 23.38 4.97
C ALA A 468 8.00 22.25 4.70
N TYR A 469 7.48 21.11 4.25
CA TYR A 469 8.26 19.91 4.01
C TYR A 469 7.62 19.05 2.92
N ASP A 470 8.41 18.63 1.92
CA ASP A 470 7.93 17.81 0.82
C ASP A 470 8.51 16.38 0.89
N PRO A 471 7.67 15.33 1.02
CA PRO A 471 8.14 13.94 1.01
C PRO A 471 8.67 13.51 -0.38
N GLU A 472 8.34 14.27 -1.43
CA GLU A 472 8.78 14.05 -2.80
C GLU A 472 10.05 14.86 -3.17
N GLY A 473 10.76 15.38 -2.17
CA GLY A 473 11.97 16.19 -2.31
C GLY A 473 13.19 15.52 -2.96
N ILE A 474 14.27 16.30 -3.09
CA ILE A 474 15.47 15.97 -3.86
C ILE A 474 16.21 14.80 -3.23
N LEU A 475 16.44 14.87 -1.92
CA LEU A 475 17.24 13.87 -1.21
C LEU A 475 16.55 12.50 -1.23
N GLY A 476 15.21 12.46 -1.05
CA GLY A 476 14.43 11.21 -1.16
C GLY A 476 14.41 10.61 -2.58
N THR A 477 14.65 11.42 -3.62
CA THR A 477 14.73 10.93 -5.00
C THR A 477 15.97 10.07 -5.26
N ILE A 478 17.04 10.26 -4.48
CA ILE A 478 18.21 9.35 -4.54
C ILE A 478 17.78 7.93 -4.14
N ASN A 479 17.02 7.81 -3.04
CA ASN A 479 16.58 6.52 -2.54
C ASN A 479 15.50 5.88 -3.43
N SER A 480 14.73 6.66 -4.17
CA SER A 480 13.84 6.10 -5.21
C SER A 480 14.61 5.52 -6.41
N ILE A 481 15.77 6.09 -6.77
CA ILE A 481 16.68 5.49 -7.76
C ILE A 481 17.19 4.13 -7.29
N VAL A 482 17.56 4.01 -6.01
CA VAL A 482 17.96 2.72 -5.40
C VAL A 482 16.82 1.70 -5.46
N MET A 483 15.60 2.09 -5.09
CA MET A 483 14.41 1.23 -5.16
C MET A 483 14.15 0.72 -6.60
N ALA A 484 14.20 1.61 -7.59
CA ALA A 484 14.02 1.24 -9.00
C ALA A 484 15.14 0.33 -9.49
N PHE A 485 16.38 0.56 -9.06
CA PHE A 485 17.51 -0.30 -9.42
C PHE A 485 17.43 -1.70 -8.80
N LEU A 486 16.94 -1.84 -7.57
CA LEU A 486 16.61 -3.15 -6.99
C LEU A 486 15.52 -3.87 -7.82
N GLY A 487 14.59 -3.11 -8.39
CA GLY A 487 13.64 -3.59 -9.40
C GLY A 487 14.31 -4.11 -10.67
N VAL A 488 15.28 -3.37 -11.23
CA VAL A 488 16.11 -3.80 -12.36
C VAL A 488 16.80 -5.12 -12.05
N GLN A 489 17.33 -5.28 -10.84
CA GLN A 489 17.95 -6.52 -10.39
C GLN A 489 16.95 -7.70 -10.39
N ALA A 490 15.69 -7.49 -9.99
CA ALA A 490 14.65 -8.50 -10.12
C ALA A 490 14.38 -8.87 -11.60
N GLY A 491 14.33 -7.88 -12.49
CA GLY A 491 14.18 -8.11 -13.94
C GLY A 491 15.34 -8.91 -14.55
N ARG A 492 16.57 -8.67 -14.07
CA ARG A 492 17.77 -9.44 -14.46
C ARG A 492 17.68 -10.89 -14.07
N ILE A 493 17.26 -11.17 -12.85
CA ILE A 493 17.10 -12.54 -12.36
C ILE A 493 16.09 -13.29 -13.24
N LEU A 494 14.95 -12.66 -13.55
CA LEU A 494 13.92 -13.24 -14.41
C LEU A 494 14.42 -13.54 -15.83
N LEU A 495 15.22 -12.65 -16.41
CA LEU A 495 15.70 -12.82 -17.80
C LEU A 495 16.90 -13.79 -17.90
N TYR A 496 17.91 -13.65 -17.03
CA TYR A 496 19.13 -14.47 -17.10
C TYR A 496 18.89 -15.93 -16.69
N TYR A 497 17.95 -16.17 -15.78
CA TYR A 497 17.63 -17.50 -15.27
C TYR A 497 16.25 -17.98 -15.73
N LYS A 498 15.72 -17.44 -16.84
CA LYS A 498 14.41 -17.77 -17.43
C LYS A 498 14.09 -19.26 -17.40
N ASP A 499 15.05 -20.10 -17.81
CA ASP A 499 14.86 -21.55 -17.94
C ASP A 499 15.16 -22.33 -16.64
N GLN A 500 15.59 -21.63 -15.58
CA GLN A 500 16.02 -22.20 -14.30
C GLN A 500 15.16 -21.67 -13.13
N THR A 501 13.91 -22.14 -13.03
CA THR A 501 12.97 -21.73 -11.97
C THR A 501 13.56 -21.80 -10.57
N LYS A 502 14.26 -22.89 -10.22
CA LYS A 502 14.90 -23.03 -8.89
C LYS A 502 15.93 -21.94 -8.61
N ALA A 503 16.66 -21.51 -9.64
CA ALA A 503 17.69 -20.48 -9.55
C ALA A 503 17.08 -19.08 -9.38
N ILE A 504 15.90 -18.82 -9.97
CA ILE A 504 15.12 -17.60 -9.75
C ILE A 504 14.61 -17.55 -8.31
N LEU A 505 13.94 -18.62 -7.85
CA LEU A 505 13.37 -18.68 -6.49
C LEU A 505 14.46 -18.50 -5.43
N LEU A 506 15.59 -19.22 -5.55
CA LEU A 506 16.71 -19.08 -4.62
C LEU A 506 17.24 -17.64 -4.53
N ARG A 507 17.33 -16.93 -5.66
CA ARG A 507 17.81 -15.54 -5.69
C ARG A 507 16.79 -14.57 -5.12
N PHE A 508 15.50 -14.73 -5.41
CA PHE A 508 14.47 -13.92 -4.79
C PHE A 508 14.43 -14.11 -3.28
N THR A 509 14.56 -15.36 -2.79
CA THR A 509 14.73 -15.63 -1.36
C THR A 509 15.99 -14.97 -0.80
N ALA A 510 17.15 -15.13 -1.46
CA ALA A 510 18.40 -14.54 -1.00
C ALA A 510 18.33 -13.01 -0.91
N TRP A 511 17.80 -12.33 -1.93
CA TRP A 511 17.62 -10.87 -1.92
C TRP A 511 16.60 -10.42 -0.88
N SER A 512 15.49 -11.14 -0.73
CA SER A 512 14.48 -10.84 0.29
C SER A 512 15.07 -10.94 1.70
N CYS A 513 15.81 -12.02 2.00
CA CYS A 513 16.48 -12.20 3.29
C CYS A 513 17.59 -11.18 3.52
N PHE A 514 18.45 -10.92 2.52
CA PHE A 514 19.56 -9.97 2.64
C PHE A 514 19.08 -8.55 2.95
N LEU A 515 18.12 -8.05 2.18
CA LEU A 515 17.54 -6.72 2.39
C LEU A 515 16.72 -6.65 3.68
N GLY A 516 16.03 -7.74 4.05
CA GLY A 516 15.31 -7.85 5.31
C GLY A 516 16.24 -7.79 6.52
N LEU A 517 17.40 -8.45 6.48
CA LEU A 517 18.42 -8.40 7.53
C LEU A 517 19.01 -7.00 7.68
N ILE A 518 19.29 -6.31 6.56
CA ILE A 518 19.74 -4.90 6.60
C ILE A 518 18.68 -4.02 7.24
N SER A 519 17.41 -4.18 6.86
CA SER A 519 16.30 -3.42 7.47
C SER A 519 16.20 -3.67 8.98
N VAL A 520 16.25 -4.92 9.42
CA VAL A 520 16.23 -5.29 10.85
C VAL A 520 17.41 -4.68 11.60
N ALA A 521 18.62 -4.71 11.01
CA ALA A 521 19.80 -4.12 11.61
C ALA A 521 19.69 -2.59 11.77
N LEU A 522 19.12 -1.90 10.78
CA LEU A 522 18.94 -0.44 10.82
C LEU A 522 17.82 0.02 11.76
N THR A 523 16.76 -0.77 11.87
CA THR A 523 15.54 -0.42 12.64
C THR A 523 15.56 -0.94 14.08
N LYS A 524 16.40 -1.94 14.38
CA LYS A 524 16.37 -2.71 15.63
C LYS A 524 14.98 -3.28 15.95
N VAL A 525 14.16 -3.51 14.93
CA VAL A 525 12.76 -3.97 15.07
C VAL A 525 11.92 -3.00 15.93
N SER A 526 12.30 -1.73 16.00
CA SER A 526 11.57 -0.67 16.68
C SER A 526 11.13 0.39 15.66
N GLU A 527 9.99 1.02 15.91
CA GLU A 527 9.48 2.10 15.06
C GLU A 527 10.30 3.38 15.20
N ASN A 528 10.82 3.67 16.40
CA ASN A 528 11.45 4.94 16.72
C ASN A 528 12.89 4.83 17.27
N GLU A 529 13.33 3.67 17.76
CA GLU A 529 14.63 3.51 18.44
C GLU A 529 15.76 2.96 17.54
N GLY A 530 15.46 2.73 16.26
CA GLY A 530 16.45 2.31 15.27
C GLY A 530 17.46 3.41 14.93
N SER A 531 18.62 3.03 14.41
CA SER A 531 19.60 3.99 13.86
C SER A 531 19.02 4.79 12.71
N ILE A 532 18.20 4.14 11.87
CA ILE A 532 17.43 4.79 10.80
C ILE A 532 16.02 4.18 10.83
N PRO A 533 15.02 4.87 11.42
CA PRO A 533 13.65 4.34 11.46
C PRO A 533 13.04 4.25 10.05
N ILE A 534 12.06 3.37 9.89
CA ILE A 534 11.30 3.25 8.65
C ILE A 534 10.50 4.53 8.50
N ASN A 535 10.86 5.34 7.51
CA ASN A 535 10.27 6.65 7.31
C ASN A 535 10.02 6.89 5.82
N LYS A 536 8.74 6.98 5.47
CA LYS A 536 8.29 7.29 4.11
C LYS A 536 8.62 8.71 3.71
N ASN A 537 8.44 9.67 4.61
CA ASN A 537 8.61 11.09 4.29
C ASN A 537 10.05 11.38 3.84
N LEU A 538 11.03 10.80 4.55
CA LEU A 538 12.44 10.90 4.20
C LEU A 538 12.88 9.93 3.10
N TRP A 539 12.01 8.99 2.69
CA TRP A 539 12.38 7.86 1.84
C TRP A 539 13.62 7.14 2.38
N SER A 540 13.66 6.85 3.69
CA SER A 540 14.86 6.35 4.36
C SER A 540 15.41 5.05 3.76
N ILE A 541 16.72 4.80 3.89
CA ILE A 541 17.32 3.54 3.41
C ILE A 541 16.68 2.29 4.07
N SER A 542 16.28 2.38 5.34
CA SER A 542 15.54 1.31 6.02
C SER A 542 14.15 1.09 5.41
N TYR A 543 13.47 2.15 4.97
CA TYR A 543 12.22 2.06 4.22
C TYR A 543 12.41 1.38 2.86
N VAL A 544 13.41 1.79 2.07
CA VAL A 544 13.70 1.19 0.75
C VAL A 544 14.07 -0.29 0.87
N THR A 545 14.93 -0.65 1.82
CA THR A 545 15.37 -2.04 2.03
C THR A 545 14.22 -2.94 2.51
N THR A 546 13.36 -2.44 3.41
CA THR A 546 12.15 -3.16 3.87
C THR A 546 11.22 -3.44 2.70
N LEU A 547 10.86 -2.41 1.92
CA LEU A 547 9.88 -2.57 0.86
C LEU A 547 10.40 -3.35 -0.34
N SER A 548 11.71 -3.27 -0.59
CA SER A 548 12.36 -4.14 -1.58
C SER A 548 12.35 -5.60 -1.13
N SER A 549 12.60 -5.88 0.16
CA SER A 549 12.48 -7.24 0.72
C SER A 549 11.07 -7.82 0.51
N PHE A 550 10.03 -7.03 0.78
CA PHE A 550 8.64 -7.41 0.52
C PHE A 550 8.35 -7.59 -0.97
N ALA A 551 8.87 -6.71 -1.84
CA ALA A 551 8.68 -6.82 -3.29
C ALA A 551 9.30 -8.11 -3.86
N PHE A 552 10.52 -8.47 -3.41
CA PHE A 552 11.14 -9.75 -3.76
C PHE A 552 10.35 -10.95 -3.23
N PHE A 553 9.80 -10.87 -2.02
CA PHE A 553 8.94 -11.90 -1.47
C PHE A 553 7.62 -12.05 -2.26
N ILE A 554 7.00 -10.94 -2.67
CA ILE A 554 5.82 -10.96 -3.53
C ILE A 554 6.15 -11.63 -4.87
N LEU A 555 7.27 -11.29 -5.51
CA LEU A 555 7.70 -11.95 -6.74
C LEU A 555 8.05 -13.43 -6.53
N LEU A 556 8.61 -13.81 -5.37
CA LEU A 556 8.87 -15.20 -4.99
C LEU A 556 7.57 -16.03 -4.97
N VAL A 557 6.45 -15.43 -4.57
CA VAL A 557 5.13 -16.08 -4.55
C VAL A 557 4.45 -16.00 -5.92
N LEU A 558 4.46 -14.85 -6.58
CA LEU A 558 3.74 -14.62 -7.85
C LEU A 558 4.36 -15.36 -9.03
N TYR A 559 5.70 -15.42 -9.14
CA TYR A 559 6.37 -16.09 -10.25
C TYR A 559 5.98 -17.58 -10.37
N PRO A 560 6.09 -18.43 -9.32
CA PRO A 560 5.71 -19.83 -9.43
C PRO A 560 4.21 -20.05 -9.54
N THR A 561 3.38 -19.18 -8.96
CA THR A 561 1.91 -19.33 -9.00
C THR A 561 1.32 -18.96 -10.36
N VAL A 562 1.85 -17.92 -11.00
CA VAL A 562 1.34 -17.39 -12.27
C VAL A 562 2.06 -18.00 -13.48
N ASP A 563 3.39 -17.94 -13.51
CA ASP A 563 4.17 -18.26 -14.72
C ASP A 563 4.65 -19.74 -14.78
N VAL A 564 4.81 -20.42 -13.63
CA VAL A 564 5.31 -21.81 -13.59
C VAL A 564 4.17 -22.82 -13.50
N LYS A 565 3.34 -22.73 -12.45
CA LYS A 565 2.27 -23.70 -12.20
C LYS A 565 0.96 -23.35 -12.91
N GLY A 566 0.82 -22.12 -13.41
CA GLY A 566 -0.42 -21.64 -14.05
C GLY A 566 -1.66 -21.75 -13.16
N LEU A 567 -1.50 -21.80 -11.83
CA LEU A 567 -2.62 -21.92 -10.88
C LEU A 567 -3.55 -20.71 -10.96
N TRP A 568 -2.97 -19.57 -11.35
CA TRP A 568 -3.65 -18.31 -11.53
C TRP A 568 -3.17 -17.61 -12.79
N THR A 569 -4.10 -17.15 -13.61
CA THR A 569 -3.84 -16.39 -14.83
C THR A 569 -3.43 -14.93 -14.56
N GLY A 570 -3.53 -14.47 -13.30
CA GLY A 570 -3.31 -13.08 -12.89
C GLY A 570 -4.58 -12.21 -12.96
N THR A 571 -5.73 -12.73 -13.40
CA THR A 571 -6.99 -11.98 -13.46
C THR A 571 -7.60 -11.78 -12.06
N PRO A 572 -8.17 -10.60 -11.74
CA PRO A 572 -8.40 -9.43 -12.60
C PRO A 572 -7.21 -8.46 -12.70
N PHE A 573 -6.12 -8.67 -11.97
CA PHE A 573 -4.98 -7.75 -11.90
C PHE A 573 -4.11 -7.72 -13.16
N PHE A 574 -4.33 -8.63 -14.11
CA PHE A 574 -3.57 -8.77 -15.35
C PHE A 574 -4.06 -7.86 -16.50
N TYR A 575 -5.05 -6.99 -16.29
CA TYR A 575 -5.84 -6.40 -17.40
C TYR A 575 -4.99 -5.89 -18.58
N PRO A 576 -5.00 -6.60 -19.72
CA PRO A 576 -4.36 -6.13 -20.93
C PRO A 576 -5.30 -5.10 -21.55
N VAL A 577 -4.92 -3.82 -21.54
CA VAL A 577 -5.64 -2.83 -22.35
C VAL A 577 -5.26 -3.06 -23.81
N GLY A 578 -6.06 -3.91 -24.46
CA GLY A 578 -6.20 -4.02 -25.92
C GLY A 578 -5.20 -4.95 -26.61
N GLU A 579 -5.57 -6.22 -26.74
CA GLU A 579 -5.51 -6.97 -28.00
C GLU A 579 -6.19 -8.34 -27.78
N ASP A 580 -7.42 -8.48 -28.28
CA ASP A 580 -7.96 -9.80 -28.58
C ASP A 580 -7.13 -10.36 -29.74
N PRO A 581 -6.43 -11.50 -29.58
CA PRO A 581 -5.62 -12.08 -30.65
C PRO A 581 -6.45 -12.63 -31.84
N ASN A 582 -7.78 -12.57 -31.77
CA ASN A 582 -8.70 -13.07 -32.79
C ASN A 582 -9.42 -11.99 -33.60
N LEU A 583 -9.13 -10.69 -33.40
CA LEU A 583 -9.70 -9.64 -34.25
C LEU A 583 -8.75 -9.34 -35.42
N THR A 584 -8.63 -10.28 -36.34
CA THR A 584 -8.05 -10.05 -37.67
C THR A 584 -8.98 -9.13 -38.45
N ILE A 585 -8.68 -7.82 -38.45
CA ILE A 585 -9.23 -6.91 -39.46
C ILE A 585 -8.52 -7.24 -40.77
N THR A 586 -9.16 -8.02 -41.63
CA THR A 586 -8.76 -8.19 -43.02
C THR A 586 -9.02 -6.88 -43.77
N ASP A 587 -7.95 -6.21 -44.17
CA ASP A 587 -8.02 -5.07 -45.10
C ASP A 587 -8.27 -5.62 -46.53
N PRO A 588 -9.18 -5.04 -47.36
CA PRO A 588 -9.54 -5.62 -48.66
C PRO A 588 -8.49 -5.44 -49.77
N GLU A 589 -7.38 -4.74 -49.52
CA GLU A 589 -6.41 -4.42 -50.57
C GLU A 589 -5.06 -5.09 -50.31
N GLY A 590 -4.81 -6.19 -51.02
CA GLY A 590 -3.57 -6.94 -51.01
C GLY A 590 -2.40 -6.14 -51.57
N GLN A 591 -1.73 -5.36 -50.71
CA GLN A 591 -0.46 -4.72 -51.05
C GLN A 591 0.61 -4.95 -49.97
N ASN A 592 1.59 -5.78 -50.32
CA ASN A 592 2.83 -5.99 -49.58
C ASN A 592 3.54 -4.64 -49.38
N ARG A 593 3.58 -4.14 -48.13
CA ARG A 593 4.55 -3.13 -47.71
C ARG A 593 5.60 -3.77 -46.82
N GLU A 594 6.86 -3.61 -47.23
CA GLU A 594 8.06 -3.89 -46.43
C GLU A 594 7.87 -3.46 -44.97
N MET A 595 8.27 -4.34 -44.04
CA MET A 595 8.37 -4.07 -42.60
C MET A 595 9.36 -2.93 -42.34
N ARG A 596 8.85 -1.71 -42.44
CA ARG A 596 9.46 -0.51 -41.89
C ARG A 596 9.35 -0.63 -40.37
N CYS A 597 10.47 -0.50 -39.68
CA CYS A 597 10.61 -0.54 -38.22
C CYS A 597 9.98 0.71 -37.57
N SER A 598 8.72 0.96 -37.89
CA SER A 598 7.90 2.08 -37.48
C SER A 598 6.61 1.52 -36.95
N THR A 599 6.35 1.85 -35.68
CA THR A 599 5.09 1.75 -34.96
C THR A 599 4.61 0.32 -34.63
N TRP A 600 4.41 0.11 -33.32
CA TRP A 600 3.66 -0.96 -32.64
C TRP A 600 4.45 -2.07 -31.90
N SER A 601 3.95 -2.39 -30.70
CA SER A 601 4.38 -3.42 -29.72
C SER A 601 5.26 -3.03 -28.52
N CYS A 602 5.34 -1.75 -28.12
CA CYS A 602 5.82 -1.35 -26.77
C CYS A 602 5.35 0.04 -26.31
N GLN A 603 4.44 0.67 -27.06
CA GLN A 603 3.95 2.03 -26.78
C GLN A 603 2.64 2.01 -25.98
N THR A 604 2.00 0.84 -25.83
CA THR A 604 0.63 0.72 -25.31
C THR A 604 0.52 0.38 -23.83
N ASP A 605 1.53 -0.22 -23.18
CA ASP A 605 1.34 -0.65 -21.78
C ASP A 605 1.39 0.53 -20.79
N LEU A 606 2.28 1.51 -20.94
CA LEU A 606 2.23 2.69 -20.05
C LEU A 606 1.18 3.72 -20.47
N GLN A 607 0.97 3.94 -21.77
CA GLN A 607 0.06 4.99 -22.24
C GLN A 607 -1.43 4.64 -22.01
N SER A 608 -1.75 3.35 -21.78
CA SER A 608 -3.05 2.89 -21.31
C SER A 608 -3.17 2.97 -19.78
N ASP A 609 -2.13 2.61 -19.02
CA ASP A 609 -2.04 2.83 -17.56
C ASP A 609 -2.29 4.31 -17.19
N TRP A 610 -1.83 5.25 -18.03
CA TRP A 610 -2.02 6.70 -17.83
C TRP A 610 -3.38 7.24 -18.24
N ARG A 611 -4.11 6.62 -19.18
CA ARG A 611 -5.49 7.04 -19.49
C ARG A 611 -6.43 6.79 -18.31
N ASN A 612 -6.12 5.77 -17.50
CA ASN A 612 -6.83 5.47 -16.26
C ASN A 612 -6.42 6.41 -15.13
N LEU A 613 -5.13 6.78 -14.98
CA LEU A 613 -4.71 7.84 -14.04
C LEU A 613 -5.23 9.24 -14.43
N TYR A 614 -5.38 9.51 -15.73
CA TYR A 614 -5.97 10.73 -16.26
C TYR A 614 -7.49 10.77 -16.02
N SER A 615 -8.20 9.65 -16.19
CA SER A 615 -9.61 9.51 -15.79
C SER A 615 -9.80 9.67 -14.26
N PHE A 616 -8.85 9.14 -13.48
CA PHE A 616 -8.78 9.22 -12.02
C PHE A 616 -8.65 10.67 -11.53
N GLN A 617 -7.81 11.50 -12.14
CA GLN A 617 -7.75 12.93 -11.80
C GLN A 617 -8.86 13.77 -12.42
N LYS A 618 -9.38 13.40 -13.59
CA LYS A 618 -10.54 14.09 -14.19
C LYS A 618 -11.80 13.92 -13.33
N HIS A 619 -11.93 12.79 -12.63
CA HIS A 619 -12.99 12.59 -11.61
C HIS A 619 -12.75 13.42 -10.34
N VAL A 620 -11.51 13.62 -9.91
CA VAL A 620 -11.17 14.57 -8.81
C VAL A 620 -11.49 16.02 -9.23
N GLY A 621 -11.26 16.37 -10.50
CA GLY A 621 -11.74 17.63 -11.08
C GLY A 621 -13.27 17.75 -11.11
N ASN A 622 -14.00 16.66 -11.37
CA ASN A 622 -15.46 16.64 -11.29
C ASN A 622 -15.99 16.75 -9.85
N VAL A 623 -15.23 16.30 -8.84
CA VAL A 623 -15.57 16.54 -7.42
C VAL A 623 -15.46 18.03 -7.06
N CYS A 624 -14.51 18.78 -7.63
CA CYS A 624 -14.52 20.24 -7.53
C CYS A 624 -15.75 20.87 -8.20
N LEU A 625 -16.21 20.34 -9.35
CA LEU A 625 -17.42 20.82 -10.03
C LEU A 625 -18.69 20.57 -9.21
N HIS A 626 -18.76 19.45 -8.47
CA HIS A 626 -19.88 19.10 -7.59
C HIS A 626 -19.87 19.88 -6.26
N ILE A 627 -18.70 20.22 -5.72
CA ILE A 627 -18.56 21.04 -4.50
C ILE A 627 -18.86 22.51 -4.80
N LEU A 628 -18.53 23.02 -6.00
CA LEU A 628 -18.85 24.39 -6.43
C LEU A 628 -20.34 24.60 -6.76
N THR A 629 -21.06 23.54 -7.17
CA THR A 629 -22.51 23.61 -7.42
C THR A 629 -23.35 23.47 -6.15
N VAL A 630 -22.83 22.84 -5.08
CA VAL A 630 -23.53 22.73 -3.78
C VAL A 630 -23.29 23.94 -2.88
N SER A 631 -22.26 24.75 -3.17
CA SER A 631 -22.00 26.01 -2.42
C SER A 631 -22.69 27.24 -3.03
N THR A 632 -23.49 27.08 -4.08
CA THR A 632 -24.27 28.17 -4.72
C THR A 632 -25.78 27.86 -4.80
N SER A 633 -26.29 27.00 -3.92
CA SER A 633 -27.73 26.72 -3.75
C SER A 633 -28.13 26.68 -2.29
#